data_AF-A0A0W0XJC2-F1
#
_entry.id   AF-A0A0W0XJC2-F1
#
_cell.length_a   1.000
_cell.length_b   1.000
_cell.length_c   1.000
_cell.angle_alpha   90.00
_cell.angle_beta   90.00
_cell.angle_gamma   90.00
#
_symmetry.space_group_name_H-M   'P 1'
#
loop_
_entity.id
_entity.type
_entity.pdbx_description
1 polymer ?
#
loop_
_entity_poly.entity_id
_entity_poly.type
_entity_poly.pdbx_seq_one_letter_code
_entity_poly.pdbx_strand_id
1 'polypeptide(L)'
;MFISKLSEWWDEVDPYALQRLAMYKACFVATILVYIYWVFKPANFMAFFAPFIVASFYEMPLISSFKEKEFLLLFIFVAMLVVSISFYLLAPMHFMFLFYALGVLATLYYLVLKFFPQLKNLTMLILAAGAMTLTIKPPAHFQIAIEMFSSSILSMGGILICLKIFPNKYLYIWCRALQKFIQCLESDIQAAISTRDKYAIVEEVNHLGMMRACRKLIPKRYLIHTYRMSVNIRNIQFALDNLFYEKKNDEFWTGIKNHLYLLRIHMKNWSLGDLTGEEIKPETELQCYVVYCLNKVIRSWNQLCSMRLP
;
A
#
# COMPACT_ATOMS: atom_id res chain seq x y z
N MET A 1 -13.27 -0.65 27.50
CA MET A 1 -14.44 -0.37 26.64
C MET A 1 -14.17 0.67 25.55
N PHE A 2 -13.45 1.78 25.83
CA PHE A 2 -13.05 2.74 24.79
C PHE A 2 -12.02 2.17 23.78
N ILE A 3 -11.02 1.43 24.26
CA ILE A 3 -9.95 0.87 23.41
C ILE A 3 -10.48 -0.19 22.43
N SER A 4 -11.46 -1.01 22.85
CA SER A 4 -12.07 -2.02 21.97
C SER A 4 -12.91 -1.37 20.88
N LYS A 5 -13.76 -0.38 21.22
CA LYS A 5 -14.53 0.40 20.25
C LYS A 5 -13.64 1.17 19.28
N LEU A 6 -12.52 1.72 19.76
CA LEU A 6 -11.53 2.37 18.92
C LEU A 6 -10.91 1.36 17.95
N SER A 7 -10.44 0.21 18.43
CA SER A 7 -9.86 -0.82 17.55
C SER A 7 -10.84 -1.29 16.47
N GLU A 8 -12.11 -1.48 16.84
CA GLU A 8 -13.18 -1.85 15.90
C GLU A 8 -13.39 -0.77 14.85
N TRP A 9 -13.52 0.50 15.27
CA TRP A 9 -13.67 1.64 14.35
C TRP A 9 -12.48 1.77 13.38
N TRP A 10 -11.25 1.59 13.87
CA TRP A 10 -10.07 1.60 13.01
C TRP A 10 -10.09 0.45 12.00
N ASP A 11 -10.59 -0.73 12.37
CA ASP A 11 -10.72 -1.89 11.50
C ASP A 11 -11.84 -1.76 10.46
N GLU A 12 -12.85 -0.91 10.73
CA GLU A 12 -13.87 -0.51 9.76
C GLU A 12 -13.32 0.51 8.74
N VAL A 13 -12.64 1.55 9.21
CA VAL A 13 -12.14 2.66 8.35
C VAL A 13 -10.91 2.26 7.52
N ASP A 14 -9.99 1.49 8.11
CA ASP A 14 -8.79 1.00 7.43
C ASP A 14 -8.63 -0.52 7.65
N PRO A 15 -9.38 -1.34 6.87
CA PRO A 15 -9.44 -2.79 7.05
C PRO A 15 -8.13 -3.51 6.70
N TYR A 16 -7.16 -2.83 6.07
CA TYR A 16 -5.88 -3.40 5.68
C TYR A 16 -4.68 -2.78 6.42
N ALA A 17 -4.92 -1.75 7.24
CA ALA A 17 -3.90 -0.94 7.90
C ALA A 17 -2.97 -0.14 6.96
N LEU A 18 -3.44 0.20 5.75
CA LEU A 18 -2.66 0.93 4.75
C LEU A 18 -2.45 2.39 5.16
N GLN A 19 -3.51 3.07 5.63
CA GLN A 19 -3.43 4.44 6.11
C GLN A 19 -2.64 4.53 7.42
N ARG A 20 -2.77 3.53 8.32
CA ARG A 20 -1.97 3.48 9.56
C ARG A 20 -0.48 3.36 9.25
N LEU A 21 -0.13 2.54 8.26
CA LEU A 21 1.26 2.40 7.82
C LEU A 21 1.78 3.70 7.20
N ALA A 22 0.99 4.34 6.35
CA ALA A 22 1.34 5.62 5.74
C ALA A 22 1.55 6.71 6.80
N MET A 23 0.67 6.78 7.81
CA MET A 23 0.80 7.70 8.95
C MET A 23 2.08 7.42 9.74
N TYR A 24 2.35 6.16 10.11
CA TYR A 24 3.57 5.81 10.85
C TYR A 24 4.83 6.18 10.06
N LYS A 25 4.83 5.98 8.74
CA LYS A 25 5.92 6.38 7.85
C LYS A 25 6.06 7.90 7.76
N ALA A 26 4.95 8.62 7.63
CA ALA A 26 4.93 10.08 7.60
C ALA A 26 5.48 10.67 8.90
N CYS A 27 5.07 10.16 10.06
CA CYS A 27 5.60 10.58 11.35
C CYS A 27 7.11 10.32 11.45
N PHE A 28 7.59 9.14 11.03
CA PHE A 28 9.02 8.83 11.02
C PHE A 28 9.83 9.82 10.16
N VAL A 29 9.36 10.07 8.93
CA VAL A 29 9.99 11.02 8.00
C VAL A 29 9.97 12.44 8.57
N ALA A 30 8.84 12.88 9.13
CA ALA A 30 8.69 14.19 9.74
C ALA A 30 9.66 14.38 10.91
N THR A 31 9.76 13.41 11.82
CA THR A 31 10.68 13.47 12.97
C THR A 31 12.12 13.62 12.52
N ILE A 32 12.59 12.82 11.56
CA ILE A 32 13.97 12.92 11.06
C ILE A 32 14.22 14.26 10.39
N LEU A 33 13.26 14.76 9.62
CA LEU A 33 13.44 16.03 8.92
C LEU A 33 13.39 17.24 9.85
N VAL A 34 12.69 17.17 10.98
CA VAL A 34 12.80 18.18 12.05
C VAL A 34 14.23 18.21 12.60
N TYR A 35 14.85 17.06 12.84
CA TYR A 35 16.25 17.01 13.26
C TYR A 35 17.20 17.57 12.18
N ILE A 36 17.00 17.20 10.91
CA ILE A 36 17.77 17.76 9.78
C ILE A 36 17.62 19.28 9.74
N TYR A 37 16.39 19.79 9.89
CA TYR A 37 16.13 21.22 9.91
C TYR A 37 16.86 21.93 11.07
N TRP A 38 16.83 21.37 12.28
CA TRP A 38 17.51 21.97 13.43
C TRP A 38 19.04 21.97 13.32
N VAL A 39 19.62 20.93 12.71
CA VAL A 39 21.07 20.81 12.54
C VAL A 39 21.58 21.73 11.43
N PHE A 40 20.95 21.66 10.25
CA PHE A 40 21.45 22.36 9.06
C PHE A 40 20.89 23.77 8.89
N LYS A 41 19.76 24.09 9.53
CA LYS A 41 19.08 25.40 9.49
C LYS A 41 19.02 25.96 8.06
N PRO A 42 18.27 25.29 7.15
CA PRO A 42 18.21 25.69 5.75
C PRO A 42 17.75 27.14 5.62
N ALA A 43 18.39 27.89 4.72
CA ALA A 43 18.16 29.33 4.56
C ALA A 43 16.72 29.65 4.10
N ASN A 44 16.06 28.72 3.39
CA ASN A 44 14.70 28.89 2.92
C ASN A 44 13.75 27.81 3.45
N PHE A 45 12.94 28.19 4.43
CA PHE A 45 11.96 27.29 5.07
C PHE A 45 10.92 26.75 4.08
N MET A 46 10.37 27.60 3.20
CA MET A 46 9.34 27.19 2.25
C MET A 46 9.89 26.20 1.22
N ALA A 47 11.10 26.43 0.71
CA ALA A 47 11.76 25.52 -0.22
C ALA A 47 12.14 24.17 0.42
N PHE A 48 12.39 24.16 1.73
CA PHE A 48 12.59 22.94 2.51
C PHE A 48 11.29 22.14 2.72
N PHE A 49 10.14 22.81 2.87
CA PHE A 49 8.87 22.14 3.19
C PHE A 49 8.02 21.74 1.96
N ALA A 50 8.06 22.50 0.86
CA ALA A 50 7.29 22.20 -0.36
C ALA A 50 7.40 20.74 -0.86
N PRO A 51 8.57 20.07 -0.79
CA PRO A 51 8.74 18.65 -1.06
C PRO A 51 7.78 17.68 -0.37
N PHE A 52 7.38 17.96 0.87
CA PHE A 52 6.56 17.05 1.67
C PHE A 52 5.14 16.91 1.12
N ILE A 53 4.62 18.00 0.56
CA ILE A 53 3.26 18.06 0.02
C ILE A 53 3.11 17.02 -1.11
N VAL A 54 4.12 16.94 -1.96
CA VAL A 54 4.12 16.07 -3.14
C VAL A 54 4.61 14.65 -2.83
N ALA A 55 5.47 14.48 -1.83
CA ALA A 55 5.96 13.17 -1.39
C ALA A 55 4.84 12.22 -0.92
N SER A 56 3.67 12.75 -0.53
CA SER A 56 2.47 11.96 -0.19
C SER A 56 2.04 10.99 -1.29
N PHE A 57 2.30 11.31 -2.57
CA PHE A 57 1.96 10.46 -3.71
C PHE A 57 2.77 9.15 -3.76
N TYR A 58 3.90 9.09 -3.07
CA TYR A 58 4.71 7.86 -2.95
C TYR A 58 3.93 6.70 -2.30
N GLU A 59 3.02 6.99 -1.38
CA GLU A 59 2.22 5.98 -0.69
C GLU A 59 0.88 5.68 -1.37
N MET A 60 0.58 6.29 -2.51
CA MET A 60 -0.65 5.98 -3.23
C MET A 60 -0.68 4.50 -3.68
N PRO A 61 -1.80 3.79 -3.44
CA PRO A 61 -1.93 2.35 -3.74
C PRO A 61 -1.97 2.04 -5.25
N LEU A 62 -2.02 3.08 -6.09
CA LEU A 62 -2.05 2.97 -7.55
C LEU A 62 -0.72 2.43 -8.11
N ILE A 63 0.40 2.68 -7.44
CA ILE A 63 1.73 2.25 -7.90
C ILE A 63 2.08 0.88 -7.32
N SER A 64 2.29 -0.07 -8.22
CA SER A 64 2.39 -1.49 -7.86
C SER A 64 3.80 -1.95 -7.50
N SER A 65 4.86 -1.18 -7.78
CA SER A 65 6.24 -1.66 -7.55
C SER A 65 7.16 -0.62 -6.90
N PHE A 66 8.16 -1.11 -6.14
CA PHE A 66 9.18 -0.23 -5.56
C PHE A 66 9.97 0.55 -6.61
N LYS A 67 10.25 -0.06 -7.77
CA LYS A 67 10.96 0.62 -8.87
C LYS A 67 10.15 1.81 -9.41
N GLU A 68 8.85 1.62 -9.63
CA GLU A 68 7.95 2.70 -10.06
C GLU A 68 7.82 3.77 -8.97
N LYS A 69 7.77 3.38 -7.69
CA LYS A 69 7.72 4.34 -6.56
C LYS A 69 9.00 5.18 -6.45
N GLU A 70 10.17 4.56 -6.62
CA GLU A 70 11.45 5.28 -6.65
C GLU A 70 11.55 6.20 -7.86
N PHE A 71 11.13 5.73 -9.04
CA PHE A 71 11.10 6.55 -10.25
C PHE A 71 10.13 7.74 -10.13
N LEU A 72 8.94 7.53 -9.54
CA LEU A 72 8.01 8.62 -9.23
C LEU A 72 8.64 9.64 -8.30
N LEU A 73 9.29 9.20 -7.23
CA LEU A 73 9.91 10.10 -6.26
C LEU A 73 11.03 10.93 -6.88
N LEU A 74 11.84 10.32 -7.75
CA LEU A 74 12.87 11.00 -8.54
C LEU A 74 12.26 12.01 -9.52
N PHE A 75 11.19 11.64 -10.22
CA PHE A 75 10.46 12.54 -11.10
C PHE A 75 9.90 13.75 -10.33
N ILE A 76 9.23 13.51 -9.21
CA ILE A 76 8.70 14.55 -8.32
C ILE A 76 9.83 15.48 -7.86
N PHE A 77 10.97 14.91 -7.46
CA PHE A 77 12.12 15.67 -7.01
C PHE A 77 12.63 16.64 -8.09
N VAL A 78 12.92 16.11 -9.28
CA VAL A 78 13.44 16.92 -10.40
C VAL A 78 12.41 17.96 -10.83
N ALA A 79 11.14 17.57 -10.98
CA ALA A 79 10.08 18.49 -11.38
C ALA A 79 9.90 19.61 -10.35
N MET A 80 9.84 19.29 -9.06
CA MET A 80 9.70 20.28 -7.99
C MET A 80 10.85 21.28 -7.98
N LEU A 81 12.09 20.79 -8.11
CA LEU A 81 13.27 21.64 -8.11
C LEU A 81 13.28 22.59 -9.32
N VAL A 82 13.05 22.05 -10.53
CA VAL A 82 13.04 22.85 -11.77
C VAL A 82 11.91 23.88 -11.74
N VAL A 83 10.70 23.49 -11.36
CA VAL A 83 9.55 24.40 -11.29
C VAL A 83 9.78 25.48 -10.24
N SER A 84 10.21 25.11 -9.03
CA SER A 84 10.43 26.05 -7.92
C SER A 84 11.46 27.13 -8.27
N ILE A 85 12.60 26.74 -8.83
CA ILE A 85 13.68 27.68 -9.16
C ILE A 85 13.31 28.53 -10.37
N SER A 86 12.78 27.91 -11.42
CA SER A 86 12.41 28.64 -12.63
C SER A 86 11.25 29.61 -12.39
N PHE A 87 10.28 29.24 -11.56
CA PHE A 87 9.17 30.12 -11.19
C PHE A 87 9.68 31.33 -10.42
N TYR A 88 10.55 31.12 -9.43
CA TYR A 88 11.15 32.20 -8.66
C TYR A 88 11.98 33.17 -9.52
N LEU A 89 12.80 32.66 -10.44
CA LEU A 89 13.65 33.49 -11.30
C LEU A 89 12.87 34.27 -12.36
N LEU A 90 11.82 33.67 -12.94
CA LEU A 90 11.05 34.28 -14.02
C LEU A 90 9.88 35.13 -13.51
N ALA A 91 9.52 35.04 -12.22
CA ALA A 91 8.42 35.77 -11.60
C ALA A 91 8.36 37.29 -11.91
N PRO A 92 9.48 38.04 -11.92
CA PRO A 92 9.42 39.48 -12.22
C PRO A 92 8.97 39.80 -13.65
N MET A 93 9.16 38.87 -14.58
CA MET A 93 8.79 39.04 -15.99
C MET A 93 7.34 38.59 -16.22
N HIS A 94 6.38 39.28 -15.61
CA HIS A 94 4.95 38.91 -15.55
C HIS A 94 4.36 38.35 -16.86
N PHE A 95 4.57 39.01 -18.01
CA PHE A 95 4.05 38.55 -19.30
C PHE A 95 4.71 37.25 -19.77
N MET A 96 6.05 37.20 -19.75
CA MET A 96 6.82 36.00 -20.11
C MET A 96 6.54 34.83 -19.15
N PHE A 97 6.37 35.14 -17.87
CA PHE A 97 6.06 34.17 -16.83
C PHE A 97 4.74 33.46 -17.09
N LEU A 98 3.71 34.17 -17.58
CA LEU A 98 2.41 33.55 -17.91
C LEU A 98 2.55 32.50 -19.01
N PHE A 99 3.22 32.83 -20.13
CA PHE A 99 3.44 31.87 -21.22
C PHE A 99 4.36 30.72 -20.78
N TYR A 100 5.38 31.03 -19.97
CA TYR A 100 6.25 30.02 -19.40
C TYR A 100 5.47 29.04 -18.50
N ALA A 101 4.63 29.55 -17.60
CA ALA A 101 3.82 28.72 -16.71
C ALA A 101 2.84 27.82 -17.48
N LEU A 102 2.22 28.33 -18.55
CA LEU A 102 1.39 27.52 -19.46
C LEU A 102 2.22 26.42 -20.17
N GLY A 103 3.44 26.75 -20.62
CA GLY A 103 4.36 25.77 -21.20
C GLY A 103 4.78 24.70 -20.21
N VAL A 104 5.10 25.08 -18.96
CA VAL A 104 5.44 24.15 -17.87
C VAL A 104 4.24 23.26 -17.52
N LEU A 105 3.03 23.82 -17.46
CA LEU A 105 1.81 23.04 -17.26
C LEU A 105 1.62 22.00 -18.36
N ALA A 106 1.72 22.40 -19.64
CA ALA A 106 1.53 21.49 -20.77
C ALA A 106 2.60 20.38 -20.81
N THR A 107 3.86 20.74 -20.56
CA THR A 107 4.98 19.77 -20.54
C THR A 107 4.90 18.82 -19.36
N LEU A 108 4.66 19.31 -18.13
CA LEU A 108 4.44 18.46 -16.96
C LEU A 108 3.24 17.55 -17.15
N TYR A 109 2.12 18.07 -17.66
CA TYR A 109 0.92 17.29 -17.92
C TYR A 109 1.20 16.16 -18.92
N TYR A 110 1.91 16.46 -20.02
CA TYR A 110 2.32 15.45 -20.99
C TYR A 110 3.25 14.39 -20.37
N LEU A 111 4.25 14.79 -19.58
CA LEU A 111 5.16 13.86 -18.91
C LEU A 111 4.42 12.98 -17.90
N VAL A 112 3.53 13.56 -17.08
CA VAL A 112 2.72 12.81 -16.11
C VAL A 112 1.80 11.83 -16.83
N LEU A 113 1.13 12.23 -17.91
CA LEU A 113 0.30 11.30 -18.69
C LEU A 113 1.11 10.17 -19.33
N LYS A 114 2.31 10.47 -19.83
CA LYS A 114 3.18 9.49 -20.49
C LYS A 114 3.77 8.47 -19.51
N PHE A 115 4.22 8.90 -18.34
CA PHE A 115 4.92 8.04 -17.38
C PHE A 115 4.04 7.54 -16.23
N PHE A 116 3.05 8.34 -15.80
CA PHE A 116 2.20 8.08 -14.63
C PHE A 116 0.71 8.39 -14.92
N PRO A 117 0.07 7.72 -15.88
CA PRO A 117 -1.28 8.06 -16.35
C PRO A 117 -2.36 8.02 -15.25
N GLN A 118 -2.11 7.27 -14.18
CA GLN A 118 -3.00 7.12 -13.02
C GLN A 118 -2.93 8.32 -12.05
N LEU A 119 -1.90 9.18 -12.16
CA LEU A 119 -1.61 10.27 -11.23
C LEU A 119 -1.79 11.65 -11.88
N LYS A 120 -2.87 11.86 -12.63
CA LYS A 120 -3.13 13.12 -13.35
C LYS A 120 -3.08 14.37 -12.45
N ASN A 121 -3.52 14.22 -11.20
CA ASN A 121 -3.55 15.29 -10.19
C ASN A 121 -2.15 15.73 -9.72
N LEU A 122 -1.10 14.94 -9.99
CA LEU A 122 0.28 15.25 -9.61
C LEU A 122 0.76 16.57 -10.24
N THR A 123 0.37 16.83 -11.49
CA THR A 123 0.75 18.04 -12.24
C THR A 123 0.37 19.31 -11.50
N MET A 124 -0.90 19.39 -11.06
CA MET A 124 -1.42 20.58 -10.39
C MET A 124 -0.77 20.78 -9.03
N LEU A 125 -0.46 19.70 -8.32
CA LEU A 125 0.19 19.79 -7.01
C LEU A 125 1.65 20.27 -7.12
N ILE A 126 2.40 19.79 -8.12
CA ILE A 126 3.76 20.27 -8.39
C ILE A 126 3.74 21.76 -8.71
N LEU A 127 2.79 22.21 -9.55
CA LEU A 127 2.63 23.63 -9.87
C LEU A 127 2.24 24.46 -8.65
N ALA A 128 1.28 24.00 -7.84
CA ALA A 128 0.85 24.69 -6.63
C ALA A 128 1.99 24.82 -5.62
N ALA A 129 2.76 23.74 -5.41
CA ALA A 129 3.92 23.75 -4.52
C ALA A 129 5.05 24.63 -5.06
N GLY A 130 5.26 24.64 -6.38
CA GLY A 130 6.19 25.57 -7.04
C GLY A 130 5.75 27.03 -6.90
N ALA A 131 4.47 27.33 -7.01
CA ALA A 131 3.92 28.68 -6.87
C ALA A 131 4.11 29.26 -5.45
N MET A 132 4.23 28.42 -4.40
CA MET A 132 4.55 28.88 -3.05
C MET A 132 5.88 29.66 -3.01
N THR A 133 6.80 29.34 -3.91
CA THR A 133 8.11 30.01 -3.97
C THR A 133 8.03 31.46 -4.47
N LEU A 134 6.94 31.84 -5.13
CA LEU A 134 6.70 33.21 -5.59
C LEU A 134 6.52 34.20 -4.43
N THR A 135 6.28 33.69 -3.21
CA THR A 135 6.15 34.52 -1.99
C THR A 135 7.50 34.95 -1.41
N ILE A 136 8.61 34.38 -1.90
CA ILE A 136 9.97 34.63 -1.39
C ILE A 136 10.49 35.97 -1.91
N LYS A 137 11.02 36.79 -1.01
CA LYS A 137 11.63 38.10 -1.31
C LYS A 137 13.12 38.14 -0.91
N PRO A 138 13.94 38.98 -1.56
CA PRO A 138 13.69 39.71 -2.81
C PRO A 138 13.45 38.77 -4.01
N PRO A 139 12.74 39.22 -5.06
CA PRO A 139 12.46 38.38 -6.23
C PRO A 139 13.69 38.27 -7.16
N ALA A 140 13.82 37.12 -7.84
CA ALA A 140 14.84 36.84 -8.86
C ALA A 140 16.31 37.11 -8.47
N HIS A 141 16.65 36.91 -7.21
CA HIS A 141 18.03 37.00 -6.76
C HIS A 141 18.73 35.63 -6.86
N PHE A 142 19.84 35.55 -7.59
CA PHE A 142 20.51 34.27 -7.86
C PHE A 142 20.95 33.54 -6.59
N GLN A 143 21.44 34.26 -5.58
CA GLN A 143 21.82 33.68 -4.29
C GLN A 143 20.64 32.96 -3.61
N ILE A 144 19.44 33.54 -3.68
CA ILE A 144 18.24 32.95 -3.07
C ILE A 144 17.82 31.70 -3.85
N ALA A 145 17.99 31.70 -5.18
CA ALA A 145 17.76 30.51 -5.99
C ALA A 145 18.72 29.36 -5.61
N ILE A 146 19.99 29.66 -5.32
CA ILE A 146 20.96 28.67 -4.80
C ILE A 146 20.53 28.17 -3.41
N GLU A 147 20.10 29.05 -2.52
CA GLU A 147 19.61 28.70 -1.19
C GLU A 147 18.34 27.85 -1.22
N MET A 148 17.45 28.12 -2.18
CA MET A 148 16.28 27.29 -2.43
C MET A 148 16.69 25.90 -2.94
N PHE A 149 17.60 25.86 -3.92
CA PHE A 149 18.14 24.62 -4.47
C PHE A 149 18.74 23.74 -3.36
N SER A 150 19.62 24.30 -2.52
CA SER A 150 20.25 23.56 -1.43
C SER A 150 19.24 23.08 -0.39
N SER A 151 18.26 23.92 -0.03
CA SER A 151 17.20 23.59 0.93
C SER A 151 16.26 22.47 0.42
N SER A 152 15.89 22.52 -0.86
CA SER A 152 15.06 21.48 -1.49
C SER A 152 15.83 20.16 -1.67
N ILE A 153 17.12 20.21 -1.99
CA ILE A 153 17.97 19.01 -2.06
C ILE A 153 18.10 18.36 -0.68
N LEU A 154 18.34 19.16 0.35
CA LEU A 154 18.49 18.66 1.71
C LEU A 154 17.23 17.92 2.19
N SER A 155 16.06 18.52 1.98
CA SER A 155 14.77 17.91 2.35
C SER A 155 14.45 16.66 1.52
N MET A 156 14.56 16.71 0.18
CA MET A 156 14.30 15.52 -0.64
C MET A 156 15.31 14.40 -0.43
N GLY A 157 16.59 14.72 -0.23
CA GLY A 157 17.61 13.76 0.14
C GLY A 157 17.29 13.07 1.46
N GLY A 158 16.88 13.86 2.46
CA GLY A 158 16.38 13.35 3.74
C GLY A 158 15.18 12.43 3.58
N ILE A 159 14.16 12.84 2.81
CA ILE A 159 12.97 12.02 2.50
C ILE A 159 13.38 10.69 1.85
N LEU A 160 14.22 10.72 0.80
CA LEU A 160 14.68 9.54 0.09
C LEU A 160 15.39 8.54 1.02
N ILE A 161 16.28 9.03 1.87
CA ILE A 161 17.01 8.21 2.85
C ILE A 161 16.03 7.60 3.86
N CYS A 162 15.13 8.41 4.41
CA CYS A 162 14.13 7.93 5.38
C CYS A 162 13.23 6.85 4.78
N LEU A 163 12.74 7.04 3.55
CA LEU A 163 11.88 6.08 2.87
C LEU A 163 12.61 4.77 2.53
N LYS A 164 13.92 4.80 2.28
CA LYS A 164 14.75 3.61 2.06
C LYS A 164 15.05 2.83 3.33
N ILE A 165 15.30 3.53 4.45
CA ILE A 165 15.61 2.89 5.74
C ILE A 165 14.35 2.31 6.39
N PHE A 166 13.18 2.91 6.14
CA PHE A 166 11.95 2.49 6.77
C PHE A 166 11.60 1.01 6.46
N PRO A 167 11.27 0.19 7.46
CA PRO A 167 11.05 -1.24 7.28
C PRO A 167 9.87 -1.53 6.35
N ASN A 168 10.06 -2.47 5.43
CA ASN A 168 8.99 -2.93 4.57
C ASN A 168 7.95 -3.74 5.36
N LYS A 169 6.79 -3.12 5.62
CA LYS A 169 5.66 -3.74 6.34
C LYS A 169 4.53 -4.23 5.41
N TYR A 170 4.72 -4.31 4.09
CA TYR A 170 3.65 -4.72 3.15
C TYR A 170 3.19 -6.18 3.35
N LEU A 171 4.01 -7.05 3.94
CA LEU A 171 3.56 -8.40 4.34
C LEU A 171 2.39 -8.34 5.35
N TYR A 172 2.40 -7.36 6.26
CA TYR A 172 1.33 -7.19 7.24
C TYR A 172 0.01 -6.78 6.58
N ILE A 173 0.07 -5.85 5.62
CA ILE A 173 -1.10 -5.42 4.83
C ILE A 173 -1.65 -6.61 4.03
N TRP A 174 -0.78 -7.36 3.36
CA TRP A 174 -1.17 -8.57 2.63
C TRP A 174 -1.82 -9.62 3.54
N CYS A 175 -1.27 -9.84 4.74
CA CYS A 175 -1.81 -10.79 5.72
C CYS A 175 -3.23 -10.38 6.14
N ARG A 176 -3.46 -9.10 6.45
CA ARG A 176 -4.80 -8.59 6.77
C ARG A 176 -5.78 -8.74 5.61
N ALA A 177 -5.37 -8.44 4.39
CA ALA A 177 -6.21 -8.61 3.21
C ALA A 177 -6.61 -10.08 3.02
N LEU A 178 -5.67 -11.02 3.22
CA LEU A 178 -5.97 -12.44 3.19
C LEU A 178 -6.90 -12.89 4.33
N GLN A 179 -6.71 -12.40 5.56
CA GLN A 179 -7.62 -12.71 6.67
C GLN A 179 -9.07 -12.28 6.37
N LYS A 180 -9.25 -11.09 5.77
CA LYS A 180 -10.56 -10.59 5.35
C LYS A 180 -11.15 -11.40 4.20
N PHE A 181 -10.33 -11.79 3.23
CA PHE A 181 -10.74 -12.71 2.17
C PHE A 181 -11.19 -14.07 2.73
N ILE A 182 -10.45 -14.65 3.67
CA ILE A 182 -10.84 -15.90 4.37
C ILE A 182 -12.15 -15.70 5.16
N GLN A 183 -12.36 -14.53 5.75
CA GLN A 183 -13.61 -14.19 6.44
C GLN A 183 -14.83 -14.19 5.51
N CYS A 184 -14.68 -13.68 4.28
CA CYS A 184 -15.74 -13.80 3.27
C CYS A 184 -16.00 -15.26 2.89
N LEU A 185 -14.94 -16.04 2.67
CA LEU A 185 -15.06 -17.47 2.36
C LEU A 185 -15.79 -18.25 3.46
N GLU A 186 -15.49 -17.98 4.74
CA GLU A 186 -16.22 -18.55 5.88
C GLU A 186 -17.72 -18.17 5.88
N SER A 187 -18.04 -16.93 5.49
CA SER A 187 -19.41 -16.43 5.40
C SER A 187 -20.17 -17.13 4.26
N ASP A 188 -19.52 -17.29 3.10
CA ASP A 188 -20.07 -18.00 1.94
C ASP A 188 -20.34 -19.48 2.26
N ILE A 189 -19.42 -20.15 2.96
CA ILE A 189 -19.64 -21.51 3.46
C ILE A 189 -20.84 -21.54 4.40
N GLN A 190 -20.94 -20.60 5.35
CA GLN A 190 -22.07 -20.53 6.28
C GLN A 190 -23.41 -20.29 5.56
N ALA A 191 -23.42 -19.44 4.54
CA ALA A 191 -24.60 -19.18 3.71
C ALA A 191 -25.02 -20.44 2.93
N ALA A 192 -24.04 -21.15 2.35
CA ALA A 192 -24.28 -22.42 1.65
C ALA A 192 -24.82 -23.51 2.59
N ILE A 193 -24.32 -23.60 3.82
CA ILE A 193 -24.86 -24.54 4.83
C ILE A 193 -26.30 -24.16 5.20
N SER A 194 -26.56 -22.87 5.46
CA SER A 194 -27.85 -22.36 5.97
C SER A 194 -28.91 -22.07 4.89
N THR A 195 -28.65 -22.40 3.62
CA THR A 195 -29.55 -22.15 2.48
C THR A 195 -30.05 -20.69 2.40
N ARG A 196 -29.19 -19.74 2.76
CA ARG A 196 -29.45 -18.29 2.59
C ARG A 196 -28.80 -17.79 1.31
N ASP A 197 -29.42 -16.78 0.68
CA ASP A 197 -28.88 -16.15 -0.52
C ASP A 197 -27.45 -15.60 -0.30
N LYS A 198 -26.60 -15.77 -1.32
CA LYS A 198 -25.21 -15.30 -1.34
C LYS A 198 -25.15 -13.78 -1.17
N TYR A 199 -24.64 -13.31 -0.05
CA TYR A 199 -24.25 -11.91 0.15
C TYR A 199 -22.72 -11.81 0.10
N ALA A 200 -22.18 -10.94 -0.76
CA ALA A 200 -20.81 -10.37 -0.69
C ALA A 200 -19.74 -10.73 -1.75
N ILE A 201 -20.09 -11.14 -2.99
CA ILE A 201 -19.12 -11.27 -4.10
C ILE A 201 -18.27 -9.99 -4.29
N VAL A 202 -18.87 -8.81 -4.08
CA VAL A 202 -18.19 -7.51 -4.24
C VAL A 202 -17.08 -7.28 -3.19
N GLU A 203 -17.28 -7.74 -1.95
CA GLU A 203 -16.29 -7.58 -0.88
C GLU A 203 -15.08 -8.49 -1.08
N GLU A 204 -15.31 -9.73 -1.55
CA GLU A 204 -14.25 -10.67 -1.89
C GLU A 204 -13.27 -10.12 -2.92
N VAL A 205 -13.81 -9.49 -3.98
CA VAL A 205 -13.03 -8.91 -5.08
C VAL A 205 -12.12 -7.80 -4.55
N ASN A 206 -12.60 -7.00 -3.60
CA ASN A 206 -11.80 -5.92 -2.99
C ASN A 206 -10.62 -6.46 -2.18
N HIS A 207 -10.85 -7.48 -1.34
CA HIS A 207 -9.78 -8.08 -0.53
C HIS A 207 -8.71 -8.74 -1.41
N LEU A 208 -9.14 -9.44 -2.45
CA LEU A 208 -8.26 -10.08 -3.40
C LEU A 208 -7.52 -9.07 -4.28
N GLY A 209 -8.17 -7.97 -4.66
CA GLY A 209 -7.54 -6.84 -5.33
C GLY A 209 -6.41 -6.24 -4.50
N MET A 210 -6.63 -6.05 -3.19
CA MET A 210 -5.61 -5.56 -2.26
C MET A 210 -4.42 -6.54 -2.12
N MET A 211 -4.69 -7.85 -2.02
CA MET A 211 -3.63 -8.86 -1.99
C MET A 211 -2.76 -8.82 -3.26
N ARG A 212 -3.39 -8.67 -4.43
CA ARG A 212 -2.69 -8.58 -5.72
C ARG A 212 -1.86 -7.30 -5.82
N ALA A 213 -2.41 -6.17 -5.40
CA ALA A 213 -1.71 -4.89 -5.39
C ALA A 213 -0.45 -4.93 -4.49
N CYS A 214 -0.55 -5.57 -3.33
CA CYS A 214 0.57 -5.69 -2.38
C CYS A 214 1.64 -6.69 -2.84
N ARG A 215 1.33 -7.66 -3.71
CA ARG A 215 2.22 -8.78 -4.07
C ARG A 215 3.62 -8.34 -4.47
N LYS A 216 3.74 -7.32 -5.32
CA LYS A 216 5.02 -6.79 -5.82
C LYS A 216 5.79 -5.98 -4.77
N LEU A 217 5.14 -5.59 -3.68
CA LEU A 217 5.70 -4.81 -2.58
C LEU A 217 6.13 -5.69 -1.39
N ILE A 218 5.81 -6.99 -1.41
CA ILE A 218 6.24 -7.94 -0.37
C ILE A 218 7.75 -8.25 -0.53
N PRO A 219 8.52 -8.34 0.58
CA PRO A 219 9.93 -8.73 0.52
C PRO A 219 10.13 -10.07 -0.20
N LYS A 220 11.18 -10.14 -1.04
CA LYS A 220 11.45 -11.33 -1.89
C LYS A 220 11.47 -12.65 -1.12
N ARG A 221 12.02 -12.66 0.11
CA ARG A 221 12.08 -13.84 0.98
C ARG A 221 10.72 -14.47 1.29
N TYR A 222 9.65 -13.69 1.26
CA TYR A 222 8.29 -14.15 1.57
C TYR A 222 7.44 -14.44 0.32
N LEU A 223 7.92 -14.12 -0.89
CA LEU A 223 7.11 -14.15 -2.11
C LEU A 223 6.60 -15.54 -2.46
N ILE A 224 7.42 -16.58 -2.31
CA ILE A 224 7.02 -17.94 -2.67
C ILE A 224 5.88 -18.45 -1.77
N HIS A 225 5.95 -18.18 -0.48
CA HIS A 225 4.95 -18.65 0.49
C HIS A 225 3.66 -17.83 0.40
N THR A 226 3.75 -16.51 0.28
CA THR A 226 2.57 -15.65 0.06
C THR A 226 1.88 -15.97 -1.26
N TYR A 227 2.63 -16.29 -2.32
CA TYR A 227 2.09 -16.78 -3.59
C TYR A 227 1.37 -18.11 -3.43
N ARG A 228 2.02 -19.11 -2.81
CA ARG A 228 1.42 -20.43 -2.57
C ARG A 228 0.14 -20.34 -1.75
N MET A 229 0.10 -19.50 -0.71
CA MET A 229 -1.12 -19.26 0.06
C MET A 229 -2.22 -18.65 -0.83
N SER A 230 -1.90 -17.60 -1.58
CA SER A 230 -2.87 -16.91 -2.46
C SER A 230 -3.46 -17.84 -3.52
N VAL A 231 -2.66 -18.73 -4.10
CA VAL A 231 -3.13 -19.70 -5.10
C VAL A 231 -4.00 -20.76 -4.45
N ASN A 232 -3.53 -21.39 -3.37
CA ASN A 232 -4.27 -22.49 -2.76
C ASN A 232 -5.58 -22.01 -2.10
N ILE A 233 -5.63 -20.82 -1.51
CA ILE A 233 -6.89 -20.28 -0.97
C ILE A 233 -7.89 -19.97 -2.08
N ARG A 234 -7.41 -19.52 -3.25
CA ARG A 234 -8.27 -19.28 -4.41
C ARG A 234 -8.75 -20.60 -5.03
N ASN A 235 -7.91 -21.63 -5.04
CA ASN A 235 -8.30 -22.98 -5.47
C ASN A 235 -9.36 -23.57 -4.55
N ILE A 236 -9.27 -23.34 -3.22
CA ILE A 236 -10.33 -23.71 -2.28
C ILE A 236 -11.62 -23.00 -2.66
N GLN A 237 -11.62 -21.68 -2.85
CA GLN A 237 -12.82 -20.94 -3.27
C GLN A 237 -13.42 -21.54 -4.56
N PHE A 238 -12.63 -21.69 -5.62
CA PHE A 238 -13.11 -22.25 -6.88
C PHE A 238 -13.64 -23.67 -6.73
N ALA A 239 -13.02 -24.50 -5.90
CA ALA A 239 -13.49 -25.85 -5.66
C ALA A 239 -14.82 -25.84 -4.88
N LEU A 240 -14.93 -25.02 -3.82
CA LEU A 240 -16.17 -24.87 -3.06
C LEU A 240 -17.33 -24.33 -3.92
N ASP A 241 -17.07 -23.39 -4.83
CA ASP A 241 -18.09 -22.91 -5.78
C ASP A 241 -18.61 -24.01 -6.72
N ASN A 242 -17.77 -24.98 -7.08
CA ASN A 242 -18.14 -26.11 -7.94
C ASN A 242 -18.73 -27.31 -7.17
N LEU A 243 -18.50 -27.39 -5.86
CA LEU A 243 -19.08 -28.40 -4.97
C LEU A 243 -20.62 -28.31 -4.88
N PHE A 244 -21.22 -27.22 -5.38
CA PHE A 244 -22.67 -27.05 -5.44
C PHE A 244 -23.36 -28.12 -6.32
N TYR A 245 -22.62 -28.76 -7.22
CA TYR A 245 -23.12 -29.81 -8.12
C TYR A 245 -22.92 -31.23 -7.55
N GLU A 246 -22.27 -31.37 -6.38
CA GLU A 246 -22.03 -32.65 -5.72
C GLU A 246 -22.98 -32.85 -4.52
N LYS A 247 -23.01 -34.06 -3.96
CA LYS A 247 -23.82 -34.38 -2.78
C LYS A 247 -23.38 -33.49 -1.59
N LYS A 248 -24.32 -32.72 -1.03
CA LYS A 248 -24.06 -31.82 0.10
C LYS A 248 -23.64 -32.63 1.34
N ASN A 249 -22.42 -32.39 1.83
CA ASN A 249 -21.90 -32.96 3.08
C ASN A 249 -21.65 -31.83 4.10
N ASP A 250 -22.64 -31.56 4.96
CA ASP A 250 -22.57 -30.45 5.92
C ASP A 250 -21.44 -30.61 6.95
N GLU A 251 -21.02 -31.84 7.28
CA GLU A 251 -19.88 -32.10 8.16
C GLU A 251 -18.57 -31.62 7.51
N PHE A 252 -18.37 -31.94 6.22
CA PHE A 252 -17.23 -31.47 5.45
C PHE A 252 -17.15 -29.93 5.40
N TRP A 253 -18.25 -29.28 5.03
CA TRP A 253 -18.31 -27.81 4.93
C TRP A 253 -18.04 -27.14 6.29
N THR A 254 -18.60 -27.69 7.37
CA THR A 254 -18.37 -27.20 8.73
C THR A 254 -16.91 -27.39 9.15
N GLY A 255 -16.30 -28.53 8.83
CA GLY A 255 -14.89 -28.81 9.09
C GLY A 255 -13.95 -27.82 8.39
N ILE A 256 -14.20 -27.52 7.10
CA ILE A 256 -13.42 -26.54 6.34
C ILE A 256 -13.57 -25.14 6.93
N LYS A 257 -14.79 -24.70 7.24
CA LYS A 257 -15.04 -23.40 7.87
C LYS A 257 -14.28 -23.26 9.19
N ASN A 258 -14.31 -24.28 10.05
CA ASN A 258 -13.62 -24.26 11.34
C ASN A 258 -12.11 -24.14 11.18
N HIS A 259 -11.52 -24.85 10.21
CA HIS A 259 -10.07 -24.75 9.95
C HIS A 259 -9.66 -23.41 9.34
N LEU A 260 -10.49 -22.82 8.47
CA LEU A 260 -10.27 -21.46 7.96
C LEU A 260 -10.33 -20.41 9.08
N TYR A 261 -11.30 -20.57 10.00
CA TYR A 261 -11.43 -19.74 11.19
C TYR A 261 -10.20 -19.84 12.10
N LEU A 262 -9.74 -21.07 12.40
CA LEU A 262 -8.52 -21.30 13.18
C LEU A 262 -7.30 -20.70 12.49
N LEU A 263 -7.14 -20.92 11.18
CA LEU A 263 -6.07 -20.31 10.40
C LEU A 263 -6.08 -18.78 10.55
N ARG A 264 -7.24 -18.13 10.49
CA ARG A 264 -7.34 -16.67 10.69
C ARG A 264 -6.89 -16.24 12.09
N ILE A 265 -7.22 -17.01 13.13
CA ILE A 265 -6.74 -16.76 14.49
C ILE A 265 -5.21 -16.87 14.56
N HIS A 266 -4.64 -17.94 14.01
CA HIS A 266 -3.18 -18.12 13.93
C HIS A 266 -2.51 -16.99 13.13
N MET A 267 -3.17 -16.53 12.05
CA MET A 267 -2.72 -15.39 11.26
C MET A 267 -2.72 -14.07 12.03
N LYS A 268 -3.72 -13.85 12.89
CA LYS A 268 -3.79 -12.67 13.76
C LYS A 268 -2.67 -12.68 14.80
N ASN A 269 -2.40 -13.84 15.39
CA ASN A 269 -1.43 -14.01 16.48
C ASN A 269 -0.01 -14.30 16.00
N TRP A 270 0.22 -14.47 14.70
CA TRP A 270 1.51 -14.88 14.14
C TRP A 270 2.03 -16.20 14.74
N SER A 271 1.13 -17.13 15.03
CA SER A 271 1.45 -18.46 15.55
C SER A 271 1.41 -19.52 14.46
N LEU A 272 2.03 -20.67 14.74
CA LEU A 272 1.92 -21.86 13.88
C LEU A 272 0.49 -22.39 13.96
N GLY A 273 -0.03 -22.85 12.81
CA GLY A 273 -1.31 -23.52 12.71
C GLY A 273 -1.15 -25.02 12.54
N ASP A 274 -2.13 -25.76 13.04
CA ASP A 274 -2.17 -27.21 12.94
C ASP A 274 -2.71 -27.65 11.58
N LEU A 275 -2.17 -28.77 11.06
CA LEU A 275 -2.68 -29.38 9.84
C LEU A 275 -4.06 -29.99 10.11
N THR A 276 -4.86 -30.17 9.06
CA THR A 276 -6.27 -30.56 9.18
C THR A 276 -6.50 -31.98 9.73
N GLY A 277 -5.44 -32.77 9.89
CA GLY A 277 -5.49 -34.13 10.45
C GLY A 277 -6.54 -35.05 9.80
N GLU A 278 -7.10 -35.95 10.61
CA GLU A 278 -8.23 -36.85 10.30
C GLU A 278 -9.61 -36.20 10.52
N GLU A 279 -9.65 -34.93 10.94
CA GLU A 279 -10.90 -34.26 11.38
C GLU A 279 -11.85 -33.94 10.23
N ILE A 280 -11.31 -33.75 9.01
CA ILE A 280 -12.12 -33.54 7.81
C ILE A 280 -12.12 -34.83 7.01
N LYS A 281 -13.31 -35.41 6.81
CA LYS A 281 -13.52 -36.64 6.03
C LYS A 281 -14.05 -36.29 4.63
N PRO A 282 -13.18 -36.14 3.62
CA PRO A 282 -13.63 -35.91 2.25
C PRO A 282 -14.22 -37.20 1.65
N GLU A 283 -15.32 -37.05 0.93
CA GLU A 283 -16.00 -38.16 0.23
C GLU A 283 -15.73 -38.13 -1.29
N THR A 284 -15.49 -36.96 -1.86
CA THR A 284 -15.29 -36.77 -3.30
C THR A 284 -13.86 -36.33 -3.62
N GLU A 285 -13.43 -36.51 -4.87
CA GLU A 285 -12.11 -36.06 -5.33
C GLU A 285 -11.94 -34.54 -5.14
N LEU A 286 -13.01 -33.78 -5.33
CA LEU A 286 -13.00 -32.33 -5.18
C LEU A 286 -12.88 -31.91 -3.71
N GLN A 287 -13.53 -32.63 -2.79
CA GLN A 287 -13.34 -32.47 -1.35
C GLN A 287 -11.91 -32.82 -0.91
N CYS A 288 -11.35 -33.91 -1.43
CA CYS A 288 -9.95 -34.28 -1.21
C CYS A 288 -8.99 -33.17 -1.68
N TYR A 289 -9.28 -32.57 -2.84
CA TYR A 289 -8.50 -31.46 -3.38
C TYR A 289 -8.58 -30.21 -2.51
N VAL A 290 -9.75 -29.86 -1.97
CA VAL A 290 -9.92 -28.77 -1.01
C VAL A 290 -9.05 -28.99 0.23
N VAL A 291 -9.10 -30.18 0.83
CA VAL A 291 -8.29 -30.53 2.02
C VAL A 291 -6.79 -30.47 1.70
N TYR A 292 -6.38 -30.93 0.52
CA TYR A 292 -5.00 -30.81 0.05
C TYR A 292 -4.55 -29.34 -0.02
N CYS A 293 -5.36 -28.48 -0.66
CA CYS A 293 -5.06 -27.06 -0.77
C CYS A 293 -5.02 -26.38 0.61
N LEU A 294 -5.94 -26.71 1.52
CA LEU A 294 -5.98 -26.16 2.88
C LEU A 294 -4.69 -26.50 3.65
N ASN A 295 -4.26 -27.76 3.60
CA ASN A 295 -2.98 -28.17 4.17
C ASN A 295 -1.78 -27.44 3.55
N LYS A 296 -1.80 -27.17 2.23
CA LYS A 296 -0.76 -26.35 1.58
C LYS A 296 -0.76 -24.90 2.05
N VAL A 297 -1.94 -24.31 2.29
CA VAL A 297 -2.05 -22.96 2.89
C VAL A 297 -1.44 -22.96 4.28
N ILE A 298 -1.81 -23.90 5.15
CA ILE A 298 -1.30 -23.99 6.53
C ILE A 298 0.21 -24.20 6.55
N ARG A 299 0.75 -25.10 5.73
CA ARG A 299 2.22 -25.30 5.62
C ARG A 299 2.94 -24.03 5.17
N SER A 300 2.36 -23.31 4.21
CA SER A 300 2.94 -22.06 3.72
C SER A 300 2.87 -20.95 4.78
N TRP A 301 1.81 -20.92 5.58
CA TRP A 301 1.69 -20.04 6.73
C TRP A 301 2.74 -20.34 7.80
N ASN A 302 2.91 -21.61 8.17
CA ASN A 302 3.91 -22.04 9.15
C ASN A 302 5.34 -21.67 8.71
N GLN A 303 5.62 -21.77 7.40
CA GLN A 303 6.87 -21.30 6.81
C GLN A 303 7.03 -19.77 6.87
N LEU A 304 5.95 -19.00 6.70
CA LEU A 304 6.01 -17.55 6.88
C LEU A 304 6.27 -17.16 8.34
N CYS A 305 5.66 -17.86 9.30
CA CYS A 305 5.89 -17.65 10.72
C CYS A 305 7.36 -17.93 11.10
N SER A 306 7.91 -19.06 10.66
CA SER A 306 9.31 -19.41 10.96
C SER A 306 10.32 -18.45 10.33
N MET A 307 10.02 -17.85 9.17
CA MET A 307 10.88 -16.84 8.53
C MET A 307 10.75 -15.42 9.13
N ARG A 308 9.78 -15.21 10.01
CA ARG A 308 9.56 -13.92 10.68
C ARG A 308 10.06 -13.94 12.12
N LEU A 309 9.98 -15.08 12.78
CA LEU A 309 10.56 -15.30 14.10
C LEU A 309 12.11 -15.20 13.98
N PRO A 310 12.77 -14.47 14.89
CA PRO A 310 14.22 -14.29 14.87
C PRO A 310 15.00 -15.59 15.04
#